data_AF-A0A2V9USD3-F1
#
_entry.id   AF-A0A2V9USD3-F1
#
_cell.length_a   1.000
_cell.length_b   1.000
_cell.length_c   1.000
_cell.angle_alpha   90.00
_cell.angle_beta   90.00
_cell.angle_gamma   90.00
#
_symmetry.space_group_name_H-M   'P 1'
#
loop_
_entity.id
_entity.type
_entity.pdbx_description
1 polymer ?
#
loop_
_entity_poly.entity_id
_entity_poly.type
_entity_poly.pdbx_seq_one_letter_code
_entity_poly.pdbx_strand_id
1 'polypeptide(L)'
;MVVGGWPVQFLPTRNELEREAVAESVATEVEGVITWVMSPEHLVAMALTTGRSKDHIRILQFIEQDAVDGNRLRSILDRHELNTEMETVRGQILGRH
;
A
#
# COMPACT_ATOMS: atom_id res chain seq x y z
N MET A 1 -16.53 -3.28 -15.71
CA MET A 1 -17.43 -4.43 -15.99
C MET A 1 -18.33 -4.62 -14.78
N VAL A 2 -19.49 -5.25 -14.92
CA VAL A 2 -20.35 -5.58 -13.78
C VAL A 2 -20.35 -7.10 -13.58
N VAL A 3 -20.07 -7.56 -12.36
CA VAL A 3 -20.10 -8.98 -11.98
C VAL A 3 -21.02 -9.12 -10.77
N GLY A 4 -22.08 -9.93 -10.87
CA GLY A 4 -23.05 -10.09 -9.78
C GLY A 4 -23.71 -8.78 -9.30
N GLY A 5 -23.84 -7.78 -10.18
CA GLY A 5 -24.35 -6.45 -9.84
C GLY A 5 -23.30 -5.46 -9.29
N TRP A 6 -22.08 -5.92 -9.02
CA TRP A 6 -21.01 -5.08 -8.50
C TRP A 6 -20.13 -4.52 -9.61
N PRO A 7 -19.76 -3.22 -9.57
CA PRO A 7 -18.78 -2.67 -10.48
C PRO A 7 -17.40 -3.24 -10.17
N VAL A 8 -16.81 -3.91 -11.15
CA VAL A 8 -15.47 -4.51 -11.08
C VAL A 8 -14.57 -3.94 -12.17
N GLN A 9 -13.34 -3.62 -11.78
CA GLN A 9 -12.30 -3.14 -12.68
C GLN A 9 -11.09 -4.07 -12.62
N PHE A 10 -10.59 -4.45 -13.79
CA PHE A 10 -9.31 -5.15 -13.95
C PHE A 10 -8.24 -4.10 -14.23
N LEU A 11 -7.23 -4.05 -13.37
CA LEU A 11 -6.14 -3.09 -13.46
C LEU A 11 -4.86 -3.84 -13.81
N PRO A 12 -4.24 -3.58 -14.97
CA PRO A 12 -2.90 -4.07 -15.22
C PRO A 12 -1.90 -3.32 -14.33
N THR A 13 -0.86 -4.02 -13.89
CA THR A 13 0.25 -3.42 -13.15
C THR A 13 1.00 -2.42 -14.04
N ARG A 14 1.29 -1.24 -13.53
CA ARG A 14 1.89 -0.12 -14.30
C ARG A 14 3.39 0.00 -14.14
N ASN A 15 3.94 -0.42 -13.00
CA ASN A 15 5.35 -0.28 -12.65
C ASN A 15 5.84 -1.54 -11.92
N GLU A 16 7.13 -1.58 -11.58
CA GLU A 16 7.72 -2.73 -10.86
C GLU A 16 7.14 -2.89 -9.45
N LEU A 17 6.83 -1.80 -8.75
CA LEU A 17 6.20 -1.86 -7.43
C LEU A 17 4.84 -2.55 -7.46
N GLU A 18 3.98 -2.22 -8.43
CA GLU A 18 2.68 -2.88 -8.59
C GLU A 18 2.83 -4.35 -8.98
N ARG A 19 3.84 -4.69 -9.79
CA ARG A 19 4.16 -6.09 -10.13
C ARG A 19 4.57 -6.89 -8.89
N GLU A 20 5.48 -6.33 -8.09
CA GLU A 20 5.94 -6.93 -6.84
C GLU A 20 4.77 -7.10 -5.86
N ALA A 21 3.92 -6.08 -5.70
CA ALA A 21 2.77 -6.12 -4.81
C ALA A 21 1.75 -7.22 -5.15
N VAL A 22 1.55 -7.51 -6.44
CA VAL A 22 0.70 -8.62 -6.88
C VAL A 22 1.40 -9.96 -6.65
N ALA A 23 2.69 -10.07 -7.00
CA ALA A 23 3.46 -11.30 -6.86
C ALA A 23 3.62 -11.73 -5.40
N GLU A 24 3.82 -10.78 -4.48
CA GLU A 24 3.98 -10.99 -3.04
C GLU A 24 2.67 -10.82 -2.24
N SER A 25 1.53 -10.89 -2.91
CA SER A 25 0.23 -10.81 -2.25
C SER A 25 0.11 -11.85 -1.13
N VAL A 26 -0.56 -11.44 -0.04
CA VAL A 26 -0.74 -12.26 1.15
C VAL A 26 -2.16 -12.82 1.17
N ALA A 27 -2.30 -14.06 1.63
CA ALA A 27 -3.60 -14.68 1.83
C ALA A 27 -4.28 -14.08 3.08
N THR A 28 -5.56 -13.76 2.95
CA THR A 28 -6.43 -13.35 4.04
C THR A 28 -7.78 -14.05 3.90
N GLU A 29 -8.50 -14.23 5.00
CA GLU A 29 -9.84 -14.81 4.99
C GLU A 29 -10.89 -13.70 4.97
N VAL A 30 -11.74 -13.69 3.95
CA VAL A 30 -12.89 -12.79 3.84
C VAL A 30 -14.14 -13.63 3.73
N GLU A 31 -15.01 -13.55 4.73
CA GLU A 31 -16.26 -14.32 4.78
C GLU A 31 -16.05 -15.83 4.55
N GLY A 32 -14.98 -16.40 5.11
CA GLY A 32 -14.62 -17.81 4.96
C GLY A 32 -13.94 -18.17 3.63
N VAL A 33 -13.64 -17.19 2.78
CA VAL A 33 -12.98 -17.39 1.48
C VAL A 33 -11.56 -16.85 1.52
N ILE A 34 -10.59 -17.70 1.19
CA ILE A 34 -9.19 -17.30 1.01
C ILE A 34 -9.09 -16.33 -0.17
N THR A 35 -8.67 -15.11 0.14
CA THR A 35 -8.53 -13.99 -0.79
C THR A 35 -7.10 -13.50 -0.75
N TRP A 36 -6.53 -13.18 -1.91
CA TRP A 36 -5.19 -12.64 -2.03
C TRP A 36 -5.25 -11.11 -2.08
N VAL A 37 -4.57 -10.46 -1.15
CA VAL A 37 -4.53 -9.00 -1.03
C VAL A 37 -3.09 -8.51 -1.04
N MET A 38 -2.87 -7.29 -1.55
CA MET A 38 -1.56 -6.65 -1.44
C MET A 38 -1.21 -6.42 0.03
N SER A 39 0.06 -6.58 0.39
CA SER A 39 0.48 -6.40 1.78
C SER A 39 0.36 -4.93 2.22
N PRO A 40 0.20 -4.67 3.53
CA PRO A 40 0.21 -3.31 4.07
C PRO A 40 1.43 -2.49 3.62
N GLU A 41 2.61 -3.10 3.58
CA GLU A 41 3.86 -2.42 3.17
C GLU A 41 3.82 -1.97 1.71
N HIS A 42 3.33 -2.84 0.81
CA HIS A 42 3.16 -2.47 -0.60
C HIS A 42 2.11 -1.39 -0.78
N LEU A 43 1.00 -1.44 -0.02
CA LEU A 43 -0.03 -0.40 -0.05
C LEU A 43 0.49 0.95 0.44
N VAL A 44 1.34 0.96 1.48
CA VAL A 44 2.04 2.17 1.95
C VAL A 44 3.01 2.69 0.89
N ALA A 45 3.85 1.82 0.31
CA ALA A 45 4.79 2.20 -0.73
C ALA A 45 4.08 2.82 -1.95
N MET A 46 2.98 2.22 -2.41
CA MET A 46 2.19 2.79 -3.51
C MET A 46 1.55 4.13 -3.13
N ALA A 47 1.04 4.27 -1.91
CA ALA A 47 0.44 5.51 -1.42
C ALA A 47 1.46 6.67 -1.36
N LEU A 48 2.75 6.37 -1.16
CA LEU A 48 3.82 7.38 -1.25
C LEU A 48 3.98 7.92 -2.68
N THR A 49 3.79 7.08 -3.71
CA THR A 49 3.98 7.48 -5.12
C THR A 49 2.89 8.41 -5.67
N THR A 50 1.68 8.38 -5.09
CA THR A 50 0.52 9.08 -5.65
C THR A 50 0.33 10.49 -5.08
N GLY A 51 0.93 10.81 -3.92
CA GLY A 51 1.03 12.16 -3.36
C GLY A 51 -0.30 12.88 -3.06
N ARG A 52 -1.45 12.18 -3.03
CA ARG A 52 -2.74 12.82 -2.75
C ARG A 52 -2.97 12.89 -1.25
N SER A 53 -3.67 13.93 -0.77
CA SER A 53 -3.94 14.13 0.65
C SER A 53 -4.64 12.95 1.34
N LYS A 54 -5.42 12.16 0.59
CA LYS A 54 -6.09 10.93 1.09
C LYS A 54 -5.13 9.76 1.28
N ASP A 55 -4.00 9.74 0.58
CA ASP A 55 -3.02 8.67 0.63
C ASP A 55 -2.19 8.76 1.93
N HIS A 56 -1.92 9.96 2.43
CA HIS A 56 -1.30 10.17 3.75
C HIS A 56 -2.16 9.64 4.90
N ILE A 57 -3.50 9.79 4.80
CA ILE A 57 -4.43 9.23 5.82
C ILE A 57 -4.32 7.70 5.81
N ARG A 58 -4.24 7.09 4.62
CA ARG A 58 -4.14 5.63 4.50
C ARG A 58 -2.83 5.11 5.08
N ILE A 59 -1.72 5.82 4.85
CA ILE A 59 -0.41 5.52 5.46
C ILE A 59 -0.50 5.60 6.98
N LEU A 60 -1.11 6.68 7.51
CA LEU A 60 -1.28 6.84 8.96
C LEU A 60 -2.11 5.71 9.57
N GLN A 61 -3.23 5.32 8.93
CA GLN A 61 -4.08 4.23 9.41
C GLN A 61 -3.31 2.90 9.50
N PHE A 62 -2.47 2.58 8.51
CA PHE A 62 -1.64 1.38 8.55
C PHE A 62 -0.62 1.40 9.70
N ILE A 63 -0.04 2.57 9.99
CA ILE A 63 0.90 2.75 11.10
C ILE A 63 0.17 2.65 12.45
N GLU A 64 -0.97 3.32 12.61
CA GLU A 64 -1.76 3.30 13.85
C GLU A 64 -2.30 1.91 14.20
N GLN A 65 -2.53 1.08 13.19
CA GLN A 65 -3.01 -0.29 13.36
C GLN A 65 -1.88 -1.31 13.62
N ASP A 66 -0.61 -0.86 13.70
CA ASP A 66 0.57 -1.74 13.80
C ASP A 66 0.58 -2.83 12.71
N ALA A 67 0.03 -2.51 11.53
CA ALA A 67 -0.18 -3.47 10.45
C ALA A 67 1.04 -3.59 9.52
N VAL A 68 2.09 -2.82 9.76
CA VAL A 68 3.24 -2.67 8.87
C VAL A 68 4.50 -3.22 9.54
N ASP A 69 5.13 -4.21 8.92
CA ASP A 69 6.48 -4.61 9.29
C ASP A 69 7.48 -3.56 8.78
N GLY A 70 8.13 -2.87 9.71
CA GLY A 70 9.06 -1.79 9.40
C GLY A 70 10.30 -2.23 8.61
N ASN A 71 10.79 -3.46 8.81
CA ASN A 71 11.94 -3.98 8.07
C ASN A 71 11.54 -4.33 6.63
N ARG A 72 10.38 -4.97 6.47
CA ARG A 72 9.84 -5.29 5.14
C ARG A 72 9.51 -4.02 4.37
N LEU A 73 8.88 -3.03 5.01
CA LEU A 73 8.61 -1.74 4.38
C LEU A 73 9.90 -1.07 3.94
N ARG A 74 10.92 -0.98 4.82
CA ARG A 74 12.22 -0.39 4.47
C ARG A 74 12.82 -1.06 3.23
N SER A 75 12.81 -2.39 3.20
CA SER A 75 13.34 -3.17 2.08
C SER A 75 12.62 -2.88 0.76
N ILE A 76 11.29 -2.71 0.77
CA ILE A 76 10.50 -2.32 -0.41
C ILE A 76 10.86 -0.89 -0.83
N LEU A 77 10.89 0.05 0.11
CA LEU A 77 11.22 1.46 -0.20
C LEU A 77 12.62 1.60 -0.81
N ASP A 78 13.60 0.83 -0.32
CA ASP A 78 14.95 0.80 -0.87
C ASP A 78 14.98 0.27 -2.31
N ARG A 79 14.27 -0.83 -2.59
CA ARG A 79 14.19 -1.41 -3.95
C ARG A 79 13.54 -0.49 -4.98
N HIS A 80 12.57 0.31 -4.54
CA HIS A 80 11.77 1.19 -5.42
C HIS A 80 12.16 2.67 -5.32
N GLU A 81 13.28 2.97 -4.66
CA GLU A 81 13.85 4.33 -4.53
C GLU A 81 12.91 5.36 -3.87
N LEU A 82 12.04 4.92 -2.94
CA LEU A 82 10.98 5.74 -2.33
C LEU A 82 11.33 6.37 -0.97
N ASN A 83 12.61 6.37 -0.60
CA ASN A 83 13.03 6.87 0.72
C ASN A 83 12.83 8.39 0.87
N THR A 84 13.01 9.16 -0.21
CA THR A 84 12.85 10.62 -0.18
C THR A 84 11.40 11.03 0.03
N GLU A 85 10.47 10.33 -0.62
CA GLU A 85 9.03 10.48 -0.47
C GLU A 85 8.62 10.15 0.95
N MET A 86 9.15 9.07 1.52
CA MET A 86 8.88 8.67 2.90
C MET A 86 9.31 9.75 3.90
N GLU A 87 10.49 10.34 3.76
CA GLU A 87 10.94 11.44 4.64
C GLU A 87 10.06 12.68 4.50
N THR A 88 9.62 13.00 3.29
CA THR A 88 8.70 14.12 3.02
C THR A 88 7.37 13.92 3.75
N VAL A 89 6.78 12.72 3.61
CA VAL A 89 5.51 12.38 4.28
C VAL A 89 5.67 12.36 5.79
N ARG A 90 6.78 11.84 6.31
CA ARG A 90 7.08 11.83 7.74
C ARG A 90 7.12 13.24 8.32
N GLY A 91 7.73 14.20 7.62
CA GLY A 91 7.71 15.60 8.01
C GLY A 91 6.30 16.21 8.06
N GLN A 92 5.44 15.87 7.09
CA GLN A 92 4.05 16.35 7.03
C GLN A 92 3.16 15.77 8.13
N ILE A 93 3.36 14.49 8.48
CA ILE A 93 2.62 13.83 9.56
C ILE A 93 3.02 14.43 10.92
N LEU A 94 4.32 14.61 11.16
CA LEU A 94 4.83 15.15 12.42
C LEU A 94 4.52 16.63 12.63
N GLY A 95 4.40 17.42 11.56
CA GLY A 95 4.03 18.84 11.63
C GLY A 95 2.55 19.12 11.91
N ARG A 96 1.73 18.08 12.14
CA ARG A 96 0.28 18.19 12.34
C ARG A 96 -0.17 18.01 13.80
N HIS A 97 0.77 18.03 14.75
CA HIS A 97 0.52 18.02 16.20
C HIS A 97 0.65 19.40 16.83
#